data_AF-A0A6A4HBS6-F1
#
_entry.id   AF-A0A6A4HBS6-F1
#
_cell.length_a   1.000
_cell.length_b   1.000
_cell.length_c   1.000
_cell.angle_alpha   90.00
_cell.angle_beta   90.00
_cell.angle_gamma   90.00
#
_symmetry.space_group_name_H-M   'P 1'
#
loop_
_entity.id
_entity.type
_entity.pdbx_description
1 polymer ?
#
loop_
_entity_poly.entity_id
_entity_poly.type
_entity_poly.pdbx_seq_one_letter_code
_entity_poly.pdbx_strand_id
1 'polypeptide(L)'
;MDPADLAEFSSVQIFRGLHPRRMYWVDDNKVLKLFSYLVDVSVMVANMDLARTKVPVPRVLRYGYSGNCSYILMERILHRDLSVVMKSRKLNYMPAQVTYCIDYIVRELAALGLSHNDLHPRNILVDDNGTIVSIIDWDPCTPNHAGVEYARMIRNSNSLFLDLGVQDWYHSFLRYSFDRTGEEIAI
;
A
#
# COMPACT_ATOMS: atom_id res chain seq x y z
N MET A 1 -14.67 -17.49 0.45
CA MET A 1 -14.16 -18.09 -0.80
C MET A 1 -14.60 -19.53 -0.80
N ASP A 2 -15.11 -20.01 -1.93
CA ASP A 2 -15.46 -21.42 -2.08
C ASP A 2 -14.20 -22.29 -1.88
N PRO A 3 -14.22 -23.35 -1.06
CA PRO A 3 -13.11 -24.28 -0.95
C PRO A 3 -12.63 -24.83 -2.31
N ALA A 4 -13.51 -24.98 -3.29
CA ALA A 4 -13.14 -25.43 -4.63
C ALA A 4 -12.16 -24.48 -5.33
N ASP A 5 -12.29 -23.16 -5.11
CA ASP A 5 -11.39 -22.16 -5.70
C ASP A 5 -10.00 -22.15 -5.04
N LEU A 6 -9.88 -22.70 -3.83
CA LEU A 6 -8.58 -22.86 -3.16
C LEU A 6 -7.89 -24.17 -3.54
N ALA A 7 -8.64 -25.15 -4.05
CA ALA A 7 -8.11 -26.46 -4.42
C ALA A 7 -7.19 -26.44 -5.64
N GLU A 8 -7.22 -25.36 -6.44
CA GLU A 8 -6.30 -25.18 -7.57
C GLU A 8 -4.86 -24.88 -7.13
N PHE A 9 -4.67 -24.44 -5.88
CA PHE A 9 -3.36 -24.05 -5.37
C PHE A 9 -2.66 -25.21 -4.67
N SER A 10 -1.35 -25.31 -4.91
CA SER A 10 -0.49 -26.32 -4.29
C SER A 10 -0.20 -26.06 -2.82
N SER A 11 -0.22 -24.78 -2.41
CA SER A 11 -0.03 -24.37 -1.02
C SER A 11 -0.86 -23.13 -0.68
N VAL A 12 -1.47 -23.13 0.51
CA VAL A 12 -2.25 -22.00 1.03
C VAL A 12 -1.94 -21.85 2.52
N GLN A 13 -1.35 -20.72 2.91
CA GLN A 13 -0.96 -20.45 4.31
C GLN A 13 -1.46 -19.08 4.77
N ILE A 14 -2.16 -19.03 5.90
CA ILE A 14 -2.60 -17.77 6.49
C ILE A 14 -1.39 -17.07 7.10
N PHE A 15 -1.17 -15.80 6.74
CA PHE A 15 -0.14 -14.97 7.39
C PHE A 15 -0.69 -13.70 8.02
N ARG A 16 -1.92 -13.29 7.70
CA ARG A 16 -2.63 -12.22 8.41
C ARG A 16 -4.12 -12.55 8.49
N GLY A 17 -4.59 -12.85 9.70
CA GLY A 17 -5.92 -13.42 9.96
C GLY A 17 -6.95 -12.48 10.60
N LEU A 18 -6.72 -11.16 10.65
CA LEU A 18 -7.61 -10.22 11.35
C LEU A 18 -8.79 -9.79 10.46
N HIS A 19 -10.03 -10.00 10.91
CA HIS A 19 -11.20 -9.42 10.25
C HIS A 19 -11.10 -7.88 10.18
N PRO A 20 -11.57 -7.24 9.10
CA PRO A 20 -12.36 -7.79 7.99
C PRO A 20 -11.53 -8.44 6.85
N ARG A 21 -10.18 -8.46 6.94
CA ARG A 21 -9.30 -8.83 5.83
C ARG A 21 -8.44 -10.05 6.16
N ARG A 22 -8.63 -11.16 5.44
CA ARG A 22 -7.75 -12.34 5.54
C ARG A 22 -6.76 -12.36 4.39
N MET A 23 -5.49 -12.63 4.68
CA MET A 23 -4.45 -12.73 3.67
C MET A 23 -3.70 -14.05 3.77
N TYR A 24 -3.45 -14.63 2.60
CA TYR A 24 -2.84 -15.92 2.42
C TYR A 24 -1.61 -15.81 1.51
N TRP A 25 -0.55 -16.53 1.86
CA TRP A 25 0.49 -16.90 0.92
C TRP A 25 -0.04 -18.07 0.09
N VAL A 26 0.16 -18.01 -1.23
CA VAL A 26 -0.34 -19.00 -2.17
C VAL A 26 0.78 -19.39 -3.14
N ASP A 27 1.03 -20.69 -3.30
CA ASP A 27 2.11 -21.27 -4.14
C ASP A 27 3.49 -20.59 -3.95
N ASP A 28 3.77 -20.13 -2.74
CA ASP A 28 4.96 -19.37 -2.31
C ASP A 28 5.19 -18.00 -2.97
N ASN A 29 4.65 -17.76 -4.18
CA ASN A 29 4.90 -16.58 -5.00
C ASN A 29 3.67 -15.70 -5.25
N LYS A 30 2.53 -15.98 -4.60
CA LYS A 30 1.32 -15.17 -4.70
C LYS A 30 0.79 -14.76 -3.33
N VAL A 31 0.02 -13.69 -3.34
CA VAL A 31 -0.77 -13.21 -2.22
C VAL A 31 -2.23 -13.24 -2.61
N LEU A 32 -3.04 -13.93 -1.81
CA LEU A 32 -4.49 -13.89 -1.90
C LEU A 32 -5.03 -13.04 -0.75
N LYS A 33 -5.70 -11.94 -1.09
CA LYS A 33 -6.47 -11.11 -0.16
C LYS A 33 -7.94 -11.44 -0.29
N LEU A 34 -8.59 -11.75 0.83
CA LEU A 34 -10.04 -11.91 0.93
C LEU A 34 -10.63 -10.73 1.69
N PHE A 35 -11.70 -10.18 1.14
CA PHE A 35 -12.46 -9.06 1.69
C PHE A 35 -13.91 -9.48 1.99
N SER A 36 -14.66 -8.62 2.67
CA SER A 36 -16.11 -8.75 2.71
C SER A 36 -16.68 -8.68 1.29
N TYR A 37 -17.73 -9.45 0.98
CA TYR A 37 -18.46 -9.36 -0.29
C TYR A 37 -18.91 -7.94 -0.66
N LEU A 38 -19.10 -7.06 0.34
CA LEU A 38 -19.49 -5.66 0.14
C LEU A 38 -18.37 -4.78 -0.42
N VAL A 39 -17.12 -5.25 -0.43
CA VAL A 39 -15.98 -4.49 -0.95
C VAL A 39 -15.90 -4.69 -2.46
N ASP A 40 -16.03 -3.58 -3.19
CA ASP A 40 -15.79 -3.54 -4.64
C ASP A 40 -14.30 -3.55 -4.94
N VAL A 41 -13.78 -4.75 -5.21
CA VAL A 41 -12.38 -4.95 -5.58
C VAL A 41 -12.04 -4.44 -6.98
N SER A 42 -13.02 -4.19 -7.85
CA SER A 42 -12.77 -3.73 -9.21
C SER A 42 -12.20 -2.30 -9.23
N VAL A 43 -12.71 -1.43 -8.36
CA VAL A 43 -12.19 -0.07 -8.15
C VAL A 43 -10.76 -0.10 -7.60
N MET A 44 -10.50 -1.00 -6.64
CA MET A 44 -9.16 -1.16 -6.06
C MET A 44 -8.14 -1.60 -7.12
N VAL A 45 -8.51 -2.59 -7.94
CA VAL A 45 -7.65 -3.09 -9.03
C VAL A 45 -7.45 -2.02 -10.10
N ALA A 46 -8.49 -1.27 -10.47
CA ALA A 46 -8.35 -0.15 -11.42
C ALA A 46 -7.36 0.92 -10.92
N ASN A 47 -7.40 1.25 -9.63
CA ASN A 47 -6.45 2.18 -9.03
C ASN A 47 -5.02 1.61 -9.02
N MET A 48 -4.87 0.31 -8.72
CA MET A 48 -3.57 -0.38 -8.78
C MET A 48 -2.98 -0.37 -10.20
N ASP A 49 -3.80 -0.69 -11.20
CA ASP A 49 -3.39 -0.73 -12.61
C ASP A 49 -3.00 0.67 -13.11
N LEU A 50 -3.76 1.71 -12.73
CA LEU A 50 -3.42 3.09 -13.05
C LEU A 50 -2.10 3.51 -12.38
N ALA A 51 -1.94 3.26 -11.08
CA ALA A 51 -0.71 3.58 -10.35
C ALA A 51 0.52 2.85 -10.92
N ARG A 52 0.36 1.59 -11.33
CA ARG A 52 1.44 0.76 -11.92
C ARG A 52 2.06 1.38 -13.17
N THR A 53 1.38 2.32 -13.84
CA THR A 53 1.94 3.05 -14.99
C THR A 53 3.08 3.99 -14.60
N LYS A 54 3.22 4.35 -13.32
CA LYS A 54 4.20 5.33 -12.81
C LYS A 54 5.02 4.85 -11.62
N VAL A 55 4.46 4.01 -10.75
CA VAL A 55 5.09 3.57 -9.51
C VAL A 55 5.10 2.04 -9.42
N PRO A 56 6.02 1.42 -8.66
CA PRO A 56 6.08 -0.03 -8.59
C PRO A 56 4.94 -0.60 -7.75
N VAL A 57 4.06 -1.39 -8.40
CA VAL A 57 2.86 -2.00 -7.82
C VAL A 57 2.84 -3.50 -8.14
N PRO A 58 2.49 -4.40 -7.19
CA PRO A 58 2.36 -5.83 -7.46
C PRO A 58 1.36 -6.08 -8.58
N ARG A 59 1.65 -7.02 -9.48
CA ARG A 59 0.70 -7.35 -10.55
C ARG A 59 -0.50 -8.08 -9.98
N VAL A 60 -1.69 -7.59 -10.30
CA VAL A 60 -2.93 -8.34 -10.07
C VAL A 60 -3.01 -9.46 -11.11
N LEU A 61 -3.18 -10.69 -10.63
CA LEU A 61 -3.27 -11.90 -11.44
C LEU A 61 -4.72 -12.28 -11.71
N ARG A 62 -5.57 -12.16 -10.70
CA ARG A 62 -7.00 -12.45 -10.77
C ARG A 62 -7.73 -11.69 -9.66
N TYR A 63 -8.96 -11.25 -9.90
CA TYR A 63 -9.82 -10.66 -8.89
C TYR A 63 -11.29 -10.93 -9.21
N GLY A 64 -12.16 -10.80 -8.23
CA GLY A 64 -13.59 -10.97 -8.42
C GLY A 64 -14.31 -11.40 -7.16
N TYR A 65 -15.35 -12.20 -7.33
CA TYR A 65 -16.19 -12.71 -6.25
C TYR A 65 -16.15 -14.23 -6.22
N SER A 66 -16.16 -14.79 -5.02
CA SER A 66 -16.24 -16.24 -4.79
C SER A 66 -16.93 -16.52 -3.46
N GLY A 67 -18.04 -17.28 -3.52
CA GLY A 67 -18.92 -17.50 -2.38
C GLY A 67 -19.37 -16.17 -1.76
N ASN A 68 -19.06 -15.97 -0.47
CA ASN A 68 -19.43 -14.78 0.30
C ASN A 68 -18.30 -13.75 0.47
N CYS A 69 -17.28 -13.75 -0.41
CA CYS A 69 -16.21 -12.76 -0.36
C CYS A 69 -15.88 -12.23 -1.75
N SER A 70 -15.35 -11.01 -1.79
CA SER A 70 -14.54 -10.55 -2.90
C SER A 70 -13.06 -10.85 -2.63
N TYR A 71 -12.26 -10.97 -3.69
CA TYR A 71 -10.86 -11.35 -3.58
C TYR A 71 -9.97 -10.64 -4.59
N ILE A 72 -8.69 -10.53 -4.24
CA ILE A 72 -7.61 -10.15 -5.17
C ILE A 72 -6.47 -11.16 -4.98
N LEU A 73 -6.07 -11.81 -6.07
CA LEU A 73 -4.88 -12.63 -6.19
C LEU A 73 -3.82 -11.81 -6.94
N MET A 74 -2.64 -11.66 -6.36
CA MET A 74 -1.56 -10.84 -6.91
C MET A 74 -0.20 -11.51 -6.72
N GLU A 75 0.81 -11.04 -7.43
CA GLU A 75 2.19 -11.45 -7.21
C GLU A 75 2.65 -11.13 -5.78
N ARG A 76 3.41 -12.05 -5.19
CA ARG A 76 4.15 -11.79 -3.96
C ARG A 76 5.51 -11.19 -4.30
N ILE A 77 5.78 -10.02 -3.75
CA ILE A 77 7.10 -9.39 -3.84
C ILE A 77 7.94 -9.85 -2.66
N LEU A 78 8.99 -10.63 -2.94
CA LEU A 78 9.87 -11.22 -1.92
C LEU A 78 10.96 -10.25 -1.46
N HIS A 79 10.56 -9.21 -0.74
CA HIS A 79 11.44 -8.18 -0.20
C HIS A 79 11.03 -7.78 1.21
N ARG A 80 11.95 -7.18 1.96
CA ARG A 80 11.66 -6.69 3.31
C ARG A 80 10.93 -5.35 3.23
N ASP A 81 9.99 -5.14 4.13
CA ASP A 81 9.42 -3.82 4.30
C ASP A 81 10.47 -2.86 4.90
N LEU A 82 10.38 -1.61 4.51
CA LEU A 82 11.31 -0.56 4.91
C LEU A 82 11.30 -0.37 6.43
N SER A 83 10.17 -0.55 7.10
CA SER A 83 10.08 -0.44 8.56
C SER A 83 10.98 -1.47 9.27
N VAL A 84 11.02 -2.71 8.77
CA VAL A 84 11.90 -3.77 9.28
C VAL A 84 13.36 -3.46 8.98
N VAL A 85 13.66 -2.96 7.77
CA VAL A 85 15.04 -2.56 7.41
C VAL A 85 15.54 -1.46 8.33
N MET A 86 14.76 -0.40 8.53
CA MET A 86 15.10 0.71 9.43
C MET A 86 15.36 0.23 10.86
N LYS A 87 14.48 -0.63 11.40
CA LYS A 87 14.67 -1.23 12.73
C LYS A 87 15.95 -2.05 12.81
N SER A 88 16.21 -2.90 11.82
CA SER A 88 17.40 -3.78 11.79
C SER A 88 18.71 -3.00 11.71
N ARG A 89 18.71 -1.87 10.97
CA ARG A 89 19.87 -0.99 10.79
C ARG A 89 19.94 0.13 11.84
N LYS A 90 19.00 0.16 12.80
CA LYS A 90 18.89 1.19 13.86
C LYS A 90 18.86 2.62 13.29
N LEU A 91 18.15 2.80 12.19
CA LEU A 91 17.97 4.12 11.57
C LEU A 91 16.85 4.87 12.29
N ASN A 92 17.15 6.11 12.73
CA ASN A 92 16.21 6.98 13.42
C ASN A 92 15.59 8.05 12.50
N TYR A 93 16.07 8.14 11.26
CA TYR A 93 15.65 9.08 10.24
C TYR A 93 15.58 8.35 8.89
N MET A 94 14.83 8.91 7.96
CA MET A 94 14.70 8.34 6.63
C MET A 94 15.97 8.58 5.81
N PRO A 95 16.52 7.55 5.14
CA PRO A 95 17.61 7.75 4.19
C PRO A 95 17.21 8.73 3.09
N ALA A 96 18.07 9.70 2.77
CA ALA A 96 17.77 10.76 1.79
C ALA A 96 17.33 10.23 0.42
N GLN A 97 17.93 9.12 -0.04
CA GLN A 97 17.53 8.46 -1.29
C GLN A 97 16.06 7.98 -1.24
N VAL A 98 15.64 7.40 -0.12
CA VAL A 98 14.25 6.96 0.06
C VAL A 98 13.31 8.16 0.10
N THR A 99 13.67 9.23 0.82
CA THR A 99 12.88 10.47 0.84
C THR A 99 12.67 11.05 -0.57
N TYR A 100 13.72 11.08 -1.40
CA TYR A 100 13.61 11.52 -2.78
C TYR A 100 12.67 10.63 -3.61
N CYS A 101 12.79 9.30 -3.47
CA CYS A 101 11.89 8.37 -4.15
C CYS A 101 10.44 8.54 -3.70
N ILE A 102 10.20 8.84 -2.42
CA ILE A 102 8.85 9.07 -1.90
C ILE A 102 8.26 10.37 -2.42
N ASP A 103 9.03 11.46 -2.49
CA ASP A 103 8.57 12.70 -3.13
C ASP A 103 8.15 12.44 -4.59
N TYR A 104 8.97 11.68 -5.34
CA TYR A 104 8.64 11.26 -6.69
C TYR A 104 7.32 10.45 -6.74
N ILE A 105 7.17 9.43 -5.88
CA ILE A 105 5.98 8.58 -5.81
C ILE A 105 4.72 9.41 -5.52
N VAL A 106 4.76 10.25 -4.49
CA VAL A 106 3.61 11.07 -4.09
C VAL A 106 3.22 12.03 -5.22
N ARG A 107 4.20 12.67 -5.87
CA ARG A 107 3.97 13.55 -7.02
C ARG A 107 3.31 12.82 -8.19
N GLU A 108 3.80 11.63 -8.56
CA GLU A 108 3.24 10.87 -9.68
C GLU A 108 1.83 10.33 -9.36
N LEU A 109 1.57 9.90 -8.12
CA LEU A 109 0.22 9.50 -7.71
C LEU A 109 -0.76 10.67 -7.76
N ALA A 110 -0.36 11.84 -7.26
CA ALA A 110 -1.18 13.05 -7.35
C ALA A 110 -1.47 13.43 -8.81
N ALA A 111 -0.48 13.31 -9.71
CA ALA A 111 -0.66 13.55 -11.14
C ALA A 111 -1.62 12.56 -11.83
N LEU A 112 -1.73 11.33 -11.31
CA LEU A 112 -2.72 10.34 -11.73
C LEU A 112 -4.09 10.55 -11.05
N GLY A 113 -4.24 11.55 -10.18
CA GLY A 113 -5.45 11.76 -9.41
C GLY A 113 -5.70 10.67 -8.37
N LEU A 114 -4.64 10.04 -7.84
CA LEU A 114 -4.70 9.01 -6.80
C LEU A 114 -4.05 9.46 -5.49
N SER A 115 -4.57 8.93 -4.39
CA SER A 115 -3.99 9.02 -3.04
C SER A 115 -3.92 7.62 -2.46
N HIS A 116 -2.74 7.17 -2.03
CA HIS A 116 -2.58 5.80 -1.49
C HIS A 116 -3.25 5.67 -0.11
N ASN A 117 -3.33 6.75 0.66
CA ASN A 117 -3.92 6.85 2.01
C ASN A 117 -3.25 6.01 3.10
N ASP A 118 -2.22 5.24 2.78
CA ASP A 118 -1.47 4.47 3.77
C ASP A 118 0.00 4.28 3.37
N LEU A 119 0.58 5.25 2.67
CA LEU A 119 1.97 5.20 2.25
C LEU A 119 2.92 5.38 3.46
N HIS A 120 3.28 4.28 4.09
CA HIS A 120 4.15 4.20 5.27
C HIS A 120 5.28 3.19 5.04
N PRO A 121 6.40 3.24 5.80
CA PRO A 121 7.52 2.30 5.68
C PRO A 121 7.12 0.82 5.70
N ARG A 122 6.11 0.42 6.47
CA ARG A 122 5.60 -0.96 6.49
C ARG A 122 4.95 -1.43 5.18
N ASN A 123 4.56 -0.48 4.32
CA ASN A 123 3.90 -0.70 3.04
C ASN A 123 4.83 -0.43 1.85
N ILE A 124 6.13 -0.24 2.10
CA ILE A 124 7.16 -0.02 1.09
C ILE A 124 8.16 -1.17 1.19
N LEU A 125 8.35 -1.90 0.10
CA LEU A 125 9.32 -2.99 0.02
C LEU A 125 10.60 -2.50 -0.64
N VAL A 126 11.74 -2.86 -0.07
CA VAL A 126 13.06 -2.43 -0.57
C VAL A 126 14.00 -3.61 -0.82
N ASP A 127 14.92 -3.42 -1.76
CA ASP A 127 16.06 -4.31 -1.96
C ASP A 127 17.17 -4.07 -0.92
N ASP A 128 18.24 -4.85 -1.00
CA ASP A 128 19.38 -4.73 -0.08
C ASP A 128 20.11 -3.39 -0.19
N ASN A 129 20.00 -2.71 -1.33
CA ASN A 129 20.55 -1.39 -1.60
C ASN A 129 19.65 -0.25 -1.08
N GLY A 130 18.45 -0.55 -0.61
CA GLY A 130 17.46 0.44 -0.18
C GLY A 130 16.65 1.04 -1.33
N THR A 131 16.71 0.46 -2.53
CA THR A 131 15.85 0.82 -3.65
C THR A 131 14.43 0.36 -3.40
N ILE A 132 13.44 1.20 -3.64
CA ILE A 132 12.02 0.82 -3.55
C ILE A 132 11.69 -0.15 -4.69
N VAL A 133 11.32 -1.38 -4.34
CA VAL A 133 10.95 -2.45 -5.27
C VAL A 133 9.45 -2.52 -5.48
N SER A 134 8.66 -2.18 -4.46
CA SER A 134 7.19 -2.19 -4.55
C SER A 134 6.54 -1.38 -3.45
N ILE A 135 5.42 -0.75 -3.78
CA ILE A 135 4.45 -0.22 -2.82
C ILE A 135 3.32 -1.24 -2.68
N ILE A 136 2.94 -1.58 -1.46
CA ILE A 136 1.91 -2.59 -1.17
C ILE A 136 0.79 -2.01 -0.30
N ASP A 137 -0.23 -2.83 -0.07
CA ASP A 137 -1.39 -2.46 0.75
C ASP A 137 -2.20 -1.26 0.20
N TRP A 138 -2.50 -1.33 -1.10
CA TRP A 138 -3.33 -0.39 -1.87
C TRP A 138 -4.80 -0.31 -1.46
N ASP A 139 -5.20 -1.04 -0.41
CA ASP A 139 -6.59 -1.19 -0.02
C ASP A 139 -7.32 0.12 0.33
N PRO A 140 -6.67 1.12 0.96
CA PRO A 140 -7.30 2.39 1.24
C PRO A 140 -7.15 3.41 0.11
N CYS A 141 -6.61 3.03 -1.05
CA CYS A 141 -6.38 3.95 -2.16
C CYS A 141 -7.70 4.54 -2.68
N THR A 142 -7.73 5.86 -2.86
CA THR A 142 -8.90 6.59 -3.36
C THR A 142 -8.49 7.58 -4.44
N PRO A 143 -9.45 8.16 -5.18
CA PRO A 143 -9.21 9.40 -5.91
C PRO A 143 -8.58 10.48 -5.00
N ASN A 144 -7.68 11.29 -5.54
CA ASN A 144 -6.86 12.24 -4.78
C ASN A 144 -7.71 13.28 -4.02
N HIS A 145 -8.79 13.76 -4.62
CA HIS A 145 -9.72 14.72 -3.99
C HIS A 145 -10.46 14.15 -2.76
N ALA A 146 -10.53 12.81 -2.63
CA ALA A 146 -11.08 12.12 -1.47
C ALA A 146 -9.97 11.61 -0.52
N GLY A 147 -8.72 11.87 -0.88
CA GLY A 147 -7.55 11.48 -0.13
C GLY A 147 -7.49 12.18 1.22
N VAL A 148 -6.93 11.48 2.20
CA VAL A 148 -6.71 12.00 3.55
C VAL A 148 -5.28 11.73 4.01
N GLU A 149 -4.33 11.55 3.08
CA GLU A 149 -2.93 11.22 3.36
C GLU A 149 -2.29 12.21 4.32
N TYR A 150 -2.25 13.48 3.95
CA TYR A 150 -1.66 14.51 4.80
C TYR A 150 -2.34 14.60 6.17
N ALA A 151 -3.68 14.56 6.20
CA ALA A 151 -4.43 14.57 7.46
C ALA A 151 -4.14 13.34 8.33
N ARG A 152 -3.92 12.16 7.74
CA ARG A 152 -3.52 10.93 8.46
C ARG A 152 -2.10 11.05 9.02
N MET A 153 -1.18 11.62 8.24
CA MET A 153 0.20 11.85 8.69
C MET A 153 0.24 12.77 9.91
N ILE A 154 -0.47 13.90 9.89
CA ILE A 154 -0.53 14.82 11.04
C ILE A 154 -1.27 14.20 12.22
N ARG A 155 -2.42 13.56 12.01
CA ARG A 155 -3.18 12.96 13.14
C ARG A 155 -2.38 11.90 13.88
N ASN A 156 -1.50 11.20 13.17
CA ASN A 156 -0.62 10.21 13.74
C ASN A 156 0.69 10.81 14.30
N SER A 157 0.96 12.11 14.14
CA SER A 157 2.17 12.79 14.65
C SER A 157 2.39 12.64 16.16
N ASN A 158 1.31 12.44 16.91
CA ASN A 158 1.32 12.27 18.37
C ASN A 158 1.20 10.80 18.81
N SER A 159 1.24 9.87 17.86
CA SER A 159 1.12 8.44 18.13
C SER A 159 2.49 7.82 18.38
N LEU A 160 2.65 7.10 19.49
CA LEU A 160 3.76 6.18 19.76
C LEU A 160 3.92 5.09 18.67
N PHE A 161 2.98 5.01 17.72
CA PHE A 161 2.92 4.03 16.64
C PHE A 161 3.32 4.59 15.27
N LEU A 162 3.89 5.79 15.20
CA LEU A 162 4.47 6.27 13.93
C LEU A 162 5.65 5.38 13.53
N ASP A 163 5.60 4.89 12.30
CA ASP A 163 6.77 4.27 11.68
C ASP A 163 7.90 5.32 11.66
N LEU A 164 9.10 4.92 12.11
CA LEU A 164 10.26 5.80 12.21
C LEU A 164 10.52 6.55 10.88
N GLY A 165 10.85 7.83 10.96
CA GLY A 165 11.22 8.67 9.81
C GLY A 165 10.07 9.11 8.88
N VAL A 166 8.82 8.75 9.15
CA VAL A 166 7.67 9.21 8.33
C VAL A 166 7.50 10.73 8.35
N GLN A 167 7.91 11.40 9.43
CA GLN A 167 7.85 12.87 9.52
C GLN A 167 8.68 13.57 8.45
N ASP A 168 9.74 12.91 7.97
CA ASP A 168 10.61 13.43 6.92
C ASP A 168 9.85 13.61 5.59
N TRP A 169 8.68 12.97 5.43
CA TRP A 169 7.85 13.03 4.22
C TRP A 169 6.73 14.06 4.28
N TYR A 170 6.51 14.72 5.42
CA TYR A 170 5.37 15.63 5.61
C TYR A 170 5.28 16.71 4.54
N HIS A 171 6.42 17.26 4.13
CA HIS A 171 6.48 18.27 3.10
C HIS A 171 5.99 17.77 1.73
N SER A 172 6.32 16.52 1.35
CA SER A 172 5.84 15.92 0.10
C SER A 172 4.33 15.74 0.12
N PHE A 173 3.76 15.23 1.22
CA PHE A 173 2.31 15.10 1.32
C PHE A 173 1.59 16.45 1.38
N LEU A 174 2.13 17.42 2.13
CA LEU A 174 1.59 18.78 2.16
C LEU A 174 1.50 19.39 0.76
N ARG A 175 2.53 19.18 -0.06
CA ARG A 175 2.65 19.79 -1.40
C ARG A 175 1.70 19.19 -2.44
N TYR A 176 1.32 17.93 -2.30
CA TYR A 176 0.61 17.19 -3.36
C TYR A 176 -0.72 16.55 -2.90
N SER A 177 -1.08 16.68 -1.62
CA SER A 177 -2.39 16.24 -1.10
C SER A 177 -3.41 17.38 -1.12
N PHE A 178 -4.67 17.02 -1.20
CA PHE A 178 -5.79 17.94 -0.98
C PHE A 178 -6.21 17.97 0.49
N ASP A 179 -6.76 19.08 0.94
CA ASP A 179 -7.44 19.14 2.23
C ASP A 179 -8.82 18.47 2.16
N ARG A 180 -9.50 18.34 3.32
CA ARG A 180 -10.83 17.69 3.41
C ARG A 180 -11.93 18.37 2.61
N THR A 181 -11.69 19.58 2.11
CA THR A 181 -12.65 20.38 1.33
C THR A 181 -12.38 20.30 -0.18
N GLY A 182 -11.34 19.58 -0.60
CA GLY A 182 -10.94 19.49 -2.01
C GLY A 182 -10.12 20.69 -2.48
N GLU A 183 -9.71 21.56 -1.56
CA GLU A 183 -8.79 22.65 -1.86
C GLU A 183 -7.34 22.17 -1.73
N GLU A 184 -6.48 22.65 -2.61
CA GLU A 184 -5.03 22.41 -2.52
C GLU A 184 -4.52 23.03 -1.22
N ILE A 185 -3.71 22.32 -0.45
CA ILE A 185 -3.19 22.87 0.81
C ILE A 185 -2.17 23.94 0.45
N ALA A 186 -2.63 25.19 0.40
CA ALA A 186 -1.77 26.34 0.12
C ALA A 186 -0.67 26.44 1.20
N ILE A 187 0.58 26.40 0.75
CA ILE A 187 1.78 26.67 1.55
C ILE A 187 2.09 28.16 1.49
#